data_AF-A0A9P9QR62-F1
#
_entry.id   AF-A0A9P9QR62-F1
#
_cell.length_a   1.000
_cell.length_b   1.000
_cell.length_c   1.000
_cell.angle_alpha   90.00
_cell.angle_beta   90.00
_cell.angle_gamma   90.00
#
_symmetry.space_group_name_H-M   'P 1'
#
loop_
_entity.id
_entity.type
_entity.pdbx_description
1 polymer ?
#
loop_
_entity_poly.entity_id
_entity_poly.type
_entity_poly.pdbx_seq_one_letter_code
_entity_poly.pdbx_strand_id
1 'polypeptide(L)'
;MAPTSQQTSSKEMGGFGQEDFAPDEIPIQFQDNPLIQYFRCRFQSRNSMLARYNDRQIDRIRREIRRIEISRLVFESTERNRLTIEQLHAARAAWKSHALTSAQLNIETVEERVRKMPRLRSNVTYYQRRLNLERIILTAVTGWSQPPTVPEHPTQLSEPTAAHNRLVARIAKELRKREENRDQFSDDSRDFAIPADSYDLDVDKITLRRSDPSRTSSYMGYDRTTYTLSEVLADGEHNPLSEPCEPGTIRYFHFPSNNMHWIE
;
A
#
# COMPACT_ATOMS: atom_id res chain seq x y z
N MET A 1 -53.65 -18.17 -30.87
CA MET A 1 -52.37 -18.92 -30.89
C MET A 1 -51.25 -17.89 -30.88
N ALA A 2 -50.66 -17.67 -29.71
CA ALA A 2 -49.56 -16.73 -29.48
C ALA A 2 -48.37 -17.54 -28.92
N PRO A 3 -47.11 -17.26 -29.32
CA PRO A 3 -45.98 -18.02 -28.82
C PRO A 3 -45.49 -17.45 -27.50
N THR A 4 -45.33 -18.37 -26.55
CA THR A 4 -44.84 -18.17 -25.18
C THR A 4 -43.35 -17.83 -25.19
N SER A 5 -42.98 -16.64 -24.72
CA SER A 5 -41.58 -16.27 -24.44
C SER A 5 -41.06 -17.02 -23.22
N GLN A 6 -40.10 -17.91 -23.43
CA GLN A 6 -39.32 -18.51 -22.36
C GLN A 6 -38.20 -17.56 -21.94
N GLN A 7 -38.30 -17.07 -20.71
CA GLN A 7 -37.31 -16.25 -20.04
C GLN A 7 -36.22 -17.18 -19.49
N THR A 8 -35.10 -17.31 -20.20
CA THR A 8 -33.93 -18.04 -19.70
C THR A 8 -33.23 -17.22 -18.62
N SER A 9 -33.44 -17.66 -17.38
CA SER A 9 -32.71 -17.26 -16.18
C SER A 9 -31.20 -17.43 -16.40
N SER A 10 -30.47 -16.33 -16.52
CA SER A 10 -29.01 -16.31 -16.48
C SER A 10 -28.59 -16.34 -15.01
N LYS A 11 -28.58 -17.54 -14.44
CA LYS A 11 -28.07 -17.83 -13.09
C LYS A 11 -26.81 -18.68 -13.26
N GLU A 12 -25.79 -18.34 -12.48
CA GLU A 12 -24.49 -19.01 -12.35
C GLU A 12 -23.43 -18.67 -13.41
N MET A 13 -22.97 -17.40 -13.36
CA MET A 13 -21.56 -17.12 -13.65
C MET A 13 -20.73 -17.77 -12.54
N GLY A 14 -20.16 -18.93 -12.85
CA GLY A 14 -19.27 -19.67 -11.98
C GLY A 14 -18.17 -18.76 -11.44
N GLY A 15 -17.97 -18.81 -10.13
CA GLY A 15 -16.92 -18.08 -9.44
C GLY A 15 -15.57 -18.31 -10.12
N PHE A 16 -15.04 -17.25 -10.71
CA PHE A 16 -13.71 -17.21 -11.27
C PHE A 16 -12.73 -17.53 -10.13
N GLY A 17 -12.15 -18.74 -10.18
CA GLY A 17 -11.21 -19.22 -9.19
C GLY A 17 -10.09 -18.21 -8.99
N GLN A 18 -9.90 -17.81 -7.72
CA GLN A 18 -8.79 -17.03 -7.23
C GLN A 18 -7.52 -17.38 -8.01
N GLU A 19 -6.97 -16.41 -8.73
CA GLU A 19 -5.62 -16.55 -9.25
C GLU A 19 -4.67 -16.80 -8.05
N ASP A 20 -3.53 -17.47 -8.26
CA ASP A 20 -2.50 -17.66 -7.21
C ASP A 20 -1.93 -16.33 -6.65
N PHE A 21 -2.37 -15.20 -7.22
CA PHE A 21 -2.15 -13.86 -6.73
C PHE A 21 -3.46 -13.08 -6.84
N ALA A 22 -4.55 -13.64 -6.31
CA ALA A 22 -5.80 -12.90 -6.16
C ALA A 22 -5.44 -11.59 -5.45
N PRO A 23 -5.56 -10.44 -6.13
CA PRO A 23 -5.28 -9.18 -5.48
C PRO A 23 -6.25 -9.10 -4.30
N ASP A 24 -5.73 -8.83 -3.09
CA ASP A 24 -6.55 -8.58 -1.90
C ASP A 24 -7.77 -7.76 -2.30
N GLU A 25 -8.98 -8.20 -1.93
CA GLU A 25 -10.21 -7.55 -2.38
C GLU A 25 -10.09 -6.03 -2.18
N ILE A 26 -10.20 -5.28 -3.27
CA ILE A 26 -10.17 -3.83 -3.19
C ILE A 26 -11.43 -3.45 -2.41
N PRO A 27 -11.30 -2.74 -1.26
CA PRO A 27 -12.45 -2.26 -0.53
C PRO A 27 -13.41 -1.56 -1.49
N ILE A 28 -14.72 -1.75 -1.32
CA ILE A 28 -15.74 -1.33 -2.31
C ILE A 28 -15.55 0.14 -2.72
N GLN A 29 -15.22 1.01 -1.77
CA GLN A 29 -14.96 2.45 -2.01
C GLN A 29 -13.79 2.76 -2.96
N PHE A 30 -12.90 1.81 -3.20
CA PHE A 30 -11.70 1.95 -4.02
C PHE A 30 -11.79 1.21 -5.35
N GLN A 31 -12.86 0.43 -5.57
CA GLN A 31 -13.00 -0.39 -6.76
C GLN A 31 -13.04 0.46 -8.03
N ASP A 32 -13.65 1.64 -8.01
CA ASP A 32 -13.72 2.55 -9.16
C ASP A 32 -12.54 3.51 -9.29
N ASN A 33 -11.53 3.41 -8.42
CA ASN A 33 -10.39 4.31 -8.45
C ASN A 33 -9.39 3.90 -9.55
N PRO A 34 -9.22 4.72 -10.61
CA PRO A 34 -8.38 4.36 -11.77
C PRO A 34 -6.89 4.23 -11.40
N LEU A 35 -6.42 4.96 -10.38
CA LEU A 35 -5.03 4.82 -9.89
C LEU A 35 -4.83 3.46 -9.22
N ILE A 36 -5.75 3.08 -8.34
CA ILE A 36 -5.66 1.82 -7.60
C ILE A 36 -5.75 0.66 -8.58
N GLN A 37 -6.73 0.68 -9.48
CA GLN A 37 -6.83 -0.31 -10.55
C GLN A 37 -5.54 -0.40 -11.39
N TYR A 38 -4.98 0.74 -11.80
CA TYR A 38 -3.75 0.78 -12.62
C TYR A 38 -2.53 0.21 -11.91
N PHE A 39 -2.28 0.58 -10.65
CA PHE A 39 -1.11 0.10 -9.93
C PHE A 39 -1.24 -1.37 -9.51
N ARG A 40 -2.46 -1.86 -9.29
CA ARG A 40 -2.72 -3.27 -8.94
C ARG A 40 -2.74 -4.20 -10.16
N CYS A 41 -3.03 -3.69 -11.34
CA CYS A 41 -3.07 -4.56 -12.51
C CYS A 41 -1.68 -5.08 -12.90
N ARG A 42 -1.66 -6.27 -13.52
CA ARG A 42 -0.44 -6.86 -14.05
C ARG A 42 0.22 -5.90 -15.04
N PHE A 43 1.54 -5.85 -15.01
CA PHE A 43 2.32 -4.94 -15.86
C PHE A 43 1.94 -5.06 -17.35
N GLN A 44 1.77 -6.29 -17.84
CA GLN A 44 1.35 -6.57 -19.22
C GLN A 44 -0.04 -6.03 -19.59
N SER A 45 -0.93 -5.87 -18.60
CA SER A 45 -2.31 -5.44 -18.80
C SER A 45 -2.49 -3.92 -18.68
N ARG A 46 -1.45 -3.18 -18.29
CA ARG A 46 -1.52 -1.73 -18.05
C ARG A 46 -1.95 -0.95 -19.28
N ASN A 47 -1.42 -1.28 -20.46
CA ASN A 47 -1.76 -0.57 -21.70
C ASN A 47 -3.23 -0.76 -22.07
N SER A 48 -3.73 -2.00 -22.01
CA SER A 48 -5.14 -2.31 -22.26
C SER A 48 -6.05 -1.65 -21.23
N MET A 49 -5.60 -1.49 -19.98
CA MET A 49 -6.33 -0.76 -18.96
C MET A 49 -6.40 0.74 -19.25
N LEU A 50 -5.29 1.36 -19.67
CA LEU A 50 -5.28 2.78 -20.04
C LEU A 50 -6.25 3.08 -21.19
N ALA A 51 -6.41 2.16 -22.14
CA ALA A 51 -7.36 2.31 -23.25
C ALA A 51 -8.83 2.39 -22.81
N ARG A 52 -9.15 1.99 -21.58
CA ARG A 52 -10.52 2.03 -21.02
C ARG A 52 -10.82 3.33 -20.25
N TYR A 53 -9.80 4.14 -19.99
CA TYR A 53 -9.94 5.35 -19.19
C TYR A 53 -10.09 6.60 -20.06
N ASN A 54 -10.77 7.60 -19.53
CA ASN A 54 -10.82 8.91 -20.16
C ASN A 54 -9.51 9.68 -19.93
N ASP A 55 -9.29 10.74 -20.71
CA ASP A 55 -8.06 11.53 -20.66
C ASP A 55 -7.74 12.06 -19.27
N ARG A 56 -8.75 12.51 -18.51
CA ARG A 56 -8.56 13.02 -17.14
C ARG A 56 -8.02 11.94 -16.19
N GLN A 57 -8.50 10.71 -16.31
CA GLN A 57 -8.03 9.57 -15.53
C GLN A 57 -6.61 9.16 -15.94
N ILE A 58 -6.34 9.11 -17.25
CA ILE A 58 -5.01 8.82 -17.80
C ILE A 58 -4.00 9.85 -17.31
N ASP A 59 -4.33 11.13 -17.36
CA ASP A 59 -3.45 12.21 -16.90
C ASP A 59 -3.21 12.18 -15.39
N ARG A 60 -4.19 11.72 -14.61
CA ARG A 60 -4.00 11.45 -13.18
C ARG A 60 -2.98 10.34 -12.97
N ILE A 61 -3.09 9.23 -13.71
CA ILE A 61 -2.12 8.11 -13.65
C ILE A 61 -0.72 8.57 -14.06
N ARG A 62 -0.60 9.30 -15.17
CA ARG A 62 0.69 9.82 -15.66
C ARG A 62 1.37 10.73 -14.65
N ARG A 63 0.61 11.64 -14.01
CA ARG A 63 1.14 12.50 -12.94
C ARG A 63 1.68 11.69 -11.77
N GLU A 64 0.97 10.63 -11.39
CA GLU A 64 1.39 9.78 -10.27
C GLU A 64 2.64 8.94 -10.60
N ILE A 65 2.71 8.38 -11.81
CA ILE A 65 3.93 7.71 -12.31
C ILE A 65 5.12 8.68 -12.25
N ARG A 66 4.94 9.90 -12.77
CA ARG A 66 5.99 10.93 -12.75
C ARG A 66 6.38 11.33 -11.33
N ARG A 67 5.42 11.42 -10.40
CA ARG A 67 5.70 11.68 -8.97
C ARG A 67 6.58 10.57 -8.39
N ILE A 68 6.24 9.30 -8.63
CA ILE A 68 7.00 8.14 -8.15
C ILE A 68 8.42 8.15 -8.73
N GLU A 69 8.59 8.44 -10.02
CA GLU A 69 9.90 8.54 -10.66
C GLU A 69 10.76 9.64 -10.02
N ILE A 70 10.18 10.82 -9.77
CA ILE A 70 10.88 11.91 -9.08
C ILE A 70 11.26 11.50 -7.66
N SER A 71 10.33 10.90 -6.90
CA SER A 71 10.62 10.45 -5.53
C SER A 71 11.75 9.42 -5.50
N ARG A 72 11.81 8.51 -6.46
CA ARG A 72 12.93 7.55 -6.59
C ARG A 72 14.25 8.26 -6.88
N LEU A 73 14.27 9.21 -7.83
CA LEU A 73 15.48 9.97 -8.15
C LEU A 73 16.00 10.78 -6.95
N VAL A 74 15.11 11.44 -6.20
CA VAL A 74 15.48 12.18 -5.00
C VAL A 74 16.04 11.24 -3.95
N PHE A 75 15.34 10.12 -3.69
CA PHE A 75 15.79 9.11 -2.75
C PHE A 75 17.17 8.57 -3.13
N GLU A 76 17.39 8.28 -4.43
CA GLU A 76 18.65 7.79 -4.97
C GLU A 76 19.80 8.79 -4.87
N SER A 77 19.51 10.08 -5.06
CA SER A 77 20.51 11.16 -5.00
C SER A 77 20.89 11.59 -3.58
N THR A 78 20.15 11.15 -2.57
CA THR A 78 20.38 11.56 -1.18
C THR A 78 21.51 10.72 -0.57
N GLU A 79 22.64 11.34 -0.22
CA GLU A 79 23.83 10.64 0.27
C GLU A 79 23.57 9.70 1.46
N ARG A 80 22.69 10.09 2.39
CA ARG A 80 22.28 9.24 3.53
C ARG A 80 21.71 7.89 3.07
N ASN A 81 21.06 7.82 1.92
CA ASN A 81 20.43 6.61 1.41
C ASN A 81 21.38 5.74 0.58
N ARG A 82 22.62 6.21 0.31
CA ARG A 82 23.57 5.52 -0.57
C ARG A 82 23.82 4.08 -0.14
N LEU A 83 24.08 3.85 1.15
CA LEU A 83 24.30 2.50 1.69
C LEU A 83 23.08 1.60 1.51
N THR A 84 21.88 2.11 1.73
CA THR A 84 20.63 1.36 1.54
C THR A 84 20.41 0.98 0.07
N ILE A 85 20.76 1.87 -0.85
CA ILE A 85 20.67 1.63 -2.30
C ILE A 85 21.69 0.57 -2.72
N GLU A 86 22.93 0.66 -2.24
CA GLU A 86 23.97 -0.35 -2.47
C GLU A 86 23.54 -1.73 -1.96
N GLN A 87 22.98 -1.80 -0.74
CA GLN A 87 22.42 -3.03 -0.17
C GLN A 87 21.27 -3.59 -1.02
N LEU A 88 20.36 -2.72 -1.50
CA LEU A 88 19.27 -3.13 -2.39
C LEU A 88 19.79 -3.72 -3.71
N HIS A 89 20.82 -3.09 -4.31
CA HIS A 89 21.44 -3.60 -5.53
C HIS A 89 22.13 -4.94 -5.30
N ALA A 90 22.88 -5.08 -4.20
CA ALA A 90 23.51 -6.33 -3.81
C ALA A 90 22.47 -7.45 -3.60
N ALA A 91 21.40 -7.17 -2.85
CA ALA A 91 20.31 -8.12 -2.61
C ALA A 91 19.62 -8.54 -3.92
N ARG A 92 19.37 -7.59 -4.84
CA ARG A 92 18.80 -7.89 -6.16
C ARG A 92 19.72 -8.76 -7.01
N ALA A 93 21.02 -8.48 -7.01
CA ALA A 93 22.01 -9.27 -7.74
C ALA A 93 22.11 -10.69 -7.16
N ALA A 94 22.18 -10.83 -5.84
CA ALA A 94 22.21 -12.11 -5.15
C ALA A 94 20.95 -12.92 -5.42
N TRP A 95 19.77 -12.30 -5.29
CA TRP A 95 18.49 -12.95 -5.63
C TRP A 95 18.44 -13.42 -7.08
N LYS A 96 18.86 -12.56 -8.03
CA LYS A 96 18.86 -12.91 -9.46
C LYS A 96 19.83 -14.07 -9.76
N SER A 97 21.00 -14.05 -9.14
CA SER A 97 21.99 -15.14 -9.25
C SER A 97 21.43 -16.45 -8.70
N HIS A 98 20.86 -16.41 -7.48
CA HIS A 98 20.20 -17.58 -6.87
C HIS A 98 19.03 -18.10 -7.72
N ALA A 99 18.21 -17.20 -8.27
CA ALA A 99 17.11 -17.58 -9.14
C ALA A 99 17.61 -18.30 -10.40
N LEU A 100 18.69 -17.82 -11.02
CA LEU A 100 19.34 -18.45 -12.17
C LEU A 100 19.92 -19.82 -11.82
N THR A 101 20.70 -19.93 -10.75
CA THR A 101 21.36 -21.19 -10.37
C THR A 101 20.36 -22.26 -9.95
N SER A 102 19.28 -21.87 -9.29
CA SER A 102 18.22 -22.80 -8.87
C SER A 102 17.17 -23.07 -9.95
N ALA A 103 17.13 -22.32 -11.06
CA ALA A 103 16.09 -22.44 -12.07
C ALA A 103 16.01 -23.84 -12.67
N GLN A 104 17.15 -24.42 -13.06
CA GLN A 104 17.20 -25.74 -13.71
C GLN A 104 16.68 -26.85 -12.79
N LEU A 105 17.17 -26.89 -11.54
CA LEU A 105 16.69 -27.84 -10.53
C LEU A 105 15.19 -27.64 -10.22
N ASN A 106 14.73 -26.39 -10.18
CA ASN A 106 13.32 -26.08 -9.97
C ASN A 106 12.45 -26.55 -11.15
N ILE A 107 12.95 -26.52 -12.39
CA ILE A 107 12.24 -27.06 -13.56
C ILE A 107 12.08 -28.57 -13.43
N GLU A 108 13.15 -29.27 -13.04
CA GLU A 108 13.15 -30.73 -12.87
C GLU A 108 12.22 -31.19 -11.74
N THR A 109 12.12 -30.39 -10.67
CA THR A 109 11.32 -30.72 -9.48
C THR A 109 9.91 -30.09 -9.47
N VAL A 110 9.53 -29.35 -10.52
CA VAL A 110 8.28 -28.55 -10.56
C VAL A 110 7.03 -29.42 -10.39
N GLU A 111 6.97 -30.59 -11.04
CA GLU A 111 5.82 -31.48 -10.95
C GLU A 111 5.61 -31.99 -9.52
N GLU A 112 6.70 -32.39 -8.85
CA GLU A 112 6.63 -32.90 -7.48
C GLU A 112 6.26 -31.81 -6.48
N ARG A 113 6.80 -30.59 -6.66
CA ARG A 113 6.45 -29.42 -5.85
C ARG A 113 4.96 -29.07 -5.97
N VAL A 114 4.44 -28.99 -7.20
CA VAL A 114 3.04 -28.66 -7.45
C VAL A 114 2.12 -29.78 -6.93
N ARG A 115 2.51 -31.05 -7.06
CA ARG A 115 1.76 -32.21 -6.52
C ARG A 115 1.64 -32.18 -5.00
N LYS A 116 2.67 -31.69 -4.30
CA LYS A 116 2.65 -31.56 -2.84
C LYS A 116 1.65 -30.51 -2.34
N MET A 117 1.22 -29.56 -3.17
CA MET A 117 0.28 -28.49 -2.78
C MET A 117 -1.13 -29.05 -2.49
N PRO A 118 -1.63 -28.98 -1.23
CA PRO A 118 -2.90 -29.60 -0.84
C PRO A 118 -4.11 -29.08 -1.62
N ARG A 119 -4.12 -27.78 -1.95
CA ARG A 119 -5.23 -27.09 -2.63
C ARG A 119 -5.41 -27.50 -4.10
N LEU A 120 -4.42 -28.16 -4.71
CA LEU A 120 -4.41 -28.51 -6.14
C LEU A 120 -4.79 -29.98 -6.40
N ARG A 121 -4.77 -30.83 -5.36
CA ARG A 121 -4.87 -32.29 -5.51
C ARG A 121 -6.21 -32.76 -6.08
N SER A 122 -7.28 -32.02 -5.81
CA SER A 122 -8.65 -32.36 -6.20
C SER A 122 -9.09 -31.71 -7.52
N ASN A 123 -8.31 -30.78 -8.09
CA ASN A 123 -8.67 -30.09 -9.32
C ASN A 123 -7.55 -30.20 -10.38
N VAL A 124 -7.72 -31.16 -11.30
CA VAL A 124 -6.77 -31.46 -12.38
C VAL A 124 -6.51 -30.23 -13.28
N THR A 125 -7.54 -29.44 -13.57
CA THR A 125 -7.38 -28.25 -14.43
C THR A 125 -6.52 -27.16 -13.76
N TYR A 126 -6.72 -26.95 -12.46
CA TYR A 126 -5.96 -25.96 -11.68
C TYR A 126 -4.52 -26.43 -11.45
N TYR A 127 -4.32 -27.72 -11.21
CA TYR A 127 -2.99 -28.35 -11.18
C TYR A 127 -2.20 -28.10 -12.47
N GLN A 128 -2.80 -28.40 -13.63
CA GLN A 128 -2.14 -28.20 -14.94
C GLN A 128 -1.83 -26.72 -15.21
N ARG A 129 -2.76 -25.82 -14.86
CA ARG A 129 -2.54 -24.37 -14.97
C ARG A 129 -1.34 -23.92 -14.13
N ARG A 130 -1.27 -24.34 -12.86
CA ARG A 130 -0.15 -24.01 -11.97
C ARG A 130 1.17 -24.53 -12.51
N LEU A 131 1.18 -25.78 -12.96
CA LEU A 131 2.36 -26.42 -13.53
C LEU A 131 2.89 -25.65 -14.74
N ASN A 132 2.00 -25.30 -15.66
CA ASN A 132 2.35 -24.51 -16.84
C ASN A 132 2.87 -23.12 -16.47
N LEU A 133 2.23 -22.43 -15.52
CA LEU A 133 2.68 -21.12 -15.04
C LEU A 133 4.09 -21.18 -14.45
N GLU A 134 4.37 -22.15 -13.55
CA GLU A 134 5.70 -22.30 -12.96
C GLU A 134 6.75 -22.61 -14.03
N ARG A 135 6.43 -23.47 -15.01
CA ARG A 135 7.33 -23.75 -16.14
C ARG A 135 7.63 -22.52 -16.98
N ILE A 136 6.62 -21.72 -17.32
CA ILE A 136 6.79 -20.48 -18.09
C ILE A 136 7.69 -19.50 -17.33
N ILE A 137 7.45 -19.32 -16.03
CA ILE A 137 8.26 -18.42 -15.19
C ILE A 137 9.70 -18.91 -15.13
N LEU A 138 9.93 -20.19 -14.82
CA LEU A 138 11.28 -20.75 -14.71
C LEU A 138 12.03 -20.71 -16.05
N THR A 139 11.34 -20.97 -17.16
CA THR A 139 11.91 -20.84 -18.51
C THR A 139 12.26 -19.38 -18.83
N ALA A 140 11.46 -18.42 -18.37
CA ALA A 140 11.80 -17.01 -18.51
C ALA A 140 13.03 -16.63 -17.68
N VAL A 141 13.16 -17.18 -16.47
CA VAL A 141 14.31 -16.96 -15.58
C VAL A 141 15.61 -17.49 -16.17
N THR A 142 15.59 -18.67 -16.82
CA THR A 142 16.81 -19.22 -17.47
C THR A 142 17.33 -18.34 -18.61
N GLY A 143 16.46 -17.53 -19.23
CA GLY A 143 16.85 -16.54 -20.23
C GLY A 143 17.41 -15.23 -19.67
N TRP A 144 17.50 -15.05 -18.35
CA TRP A 144 18.02 -13.82 -17.77
C TRP A 144 19.54 -13.70 -17.93
N SER A 145 20.02 -12.48 -18.20
CA SER A 145 21.45 -12.17 -18.15
C SER A 145 22.01 -12.30 -16.73
N GLN A 146 23.24 -12.80 -16.62
CA GLN A 146 23.92 -12.88 -15.33
C GLN A 146 24.09 -11.45 -14.76
N PRO A 147 23.72 -11.22 -13.49
CA PRO A 147 23.96 -9.92 -12.87
C PRO A 147 25.46 -9.65 -12.79
N PRO A 148 25.89 -8.38 -12.85
CA PRO A 148 27.28 -8.03 -12.61
C PRO A 148 27.71 -8.51 -11.21
N THR A 149 28.91 -9.07 -11.11
CA THR A 149 29.49 -9.48 -9.84
C THR A 149 29.64 -8.26 -8.95
N VAL A 150 28.84 -8.17 -7.89
CA VAL A 150 28.96 -7.09 -6.90
C VAL A 150 30.21 -7.40 -6.09
N PRO A 151 31.24 -6.54 -6.10
CA PRO A 151 32.43 -6.75 -5.29
C PRO A 151 32.04 -6.81 -3.80
N GLU A 152 32.62 -7.76 -3.06
CA GLU A 152 32.32 -8.01 -1.63
C GLU A 152 32.71 -6.83 -0.72
N HIS A 153 33.44 -5.85 -1.25
CA HIS A 153 33.72 -4.58 -0.60
C HIS A 153 33.28 -3.41 -1.49
N PRO A 154 32.63 -2.37 -0.91
CA PRO A 154 32.28 -1.16 -1.64
C PRO A 154 33.57 -0.51 -2.13
N THR A 155 33.90 -0.75 -3.39
CA THR A 155 34.96 -0.02 -4.09
C THR A 155 34.50 1.43 -4.15
N GLN A 156 35.32 2.36 -3.68
CA GLN A 156 35.08 3.79 -3.81
C GLN A 156 34.75 4.09 -5.29
N LEU A 157 33.47 4.35 -5.57
CA LEU A 157 33.01 4.65 -6.92
C LEU A 157 33.15 6.15 -7.18
N SER A 158 33.58 6.43 -8.41
CA SER A 158 33.85 7.75 -8.99
C SER A 158 32.74 8.77 -8.76
N GLU A 159 33.16 10.02 -8.54
CA GLU A 159 32.30 11.17 -8.34
C GLU A 159 31.17 11.27 -9.39
N PRO A 160 29.95 11.67 -8.97
CA PRO A 160 28.82 11.83 -9.86
C PRO A 160 29.16 12.81 -10.99
N THR A 161 28.87 12.40 -12.23
CA THR A 161 29.15 13.21 -13.43
C THR A 161 28.39 14.54 -13.37
N ALA A 162 28.98 15.60 -13.94
CA ALA A 162 28.39 16.94 -13.96
C ALA A 162 26.96 16.99 -14.54
N ALA A 163 26.60 16.05 -15.44
CA ALA A 163 25.25 15.92 -15.97
C ALA A 163 24.24 15.42 -14.92
N HIS A 164 24.64 14.46 -14.08
CA HIS A 164 23.82 13.96 -12.97
C HIS A 164 23.58 15.06 -11.94
N ASN A 165 24.64 15.77 -11.55
CA ASN A 165 24.54 16.89 -10.61
C ASN A 165 23.66 18.03 -11.14
N ARG A 166 23.69 18.32 -12.44
CA ARG A 166 22.80 19.31 -13.08
C ARG A 166 21.34 18.87 -13.09
N LEU A 167 21.07 17.58 -13.31
CA LEU A 167 19.72 17.02 -13.27
C LEU A 167 19.16 17.06 -11.85
N VAL A 168 19.95 16.61 -10.86
CA VAL A 168 19.59 16.68 -9.44
C VAL A 168 19.36 18.13 -9.00
N ALA A 169 20.24 19.07 -9.38
CA ALA A 169 20.06 20.48 -9.08
C ALA A 169 18.82 21.09 -9.74
N ARG A 170 18.50 20.71 -10.98
CA ARG A 170 17.28 21.16 -11.68
C ARG A 170 16.02 20.57 -11.02
N ILE A 171 16.06 19.32 -10.58
CA ILE A 171 14.96 18.66 -9.87
C ILE A 171 14.79 19.25 -8.47
N ALA A 172 15.86 19.45 -7.72
CA ALA A 172 15.85 20.14 -6.44
C ALA A 172 15.32 21.57 -6.58
N LYS A 173 15.68 22.27 -7.66
CA LYS A 173 15.11 23.59 -7.98
C LYS A 173 13.62 23.54 -8.31
N GLU A 174 13.15 22.52 -9.01
CA GLU A 174 11.72 22.39 -9.34
C GLU A 174 10.89 21.94 -8.12
N LEU A 175 11.48 21.12 -7.23
CA LEU A 175 10.91 20.78 -5.94
C LEU A 175 10.88 22.00 -5.02
N ARG A 176 11.97 22.75 -4.94
CA ARG A 176 11.99 24.04 -4.23
C ARG A 176 11.01 25.03 -4.83
N LYS A 177 10.88 25.13 -6.15
CA LYS A 177 9.86 26.00 -6.78
C LYS A 177 8.44 25.52 -6.46
N ARG A 178 8.23 24.21 -6.29
CA ARG A 178 6.96 23.64 -5.83
C ARG A 178 6.74 23.85 -4.34
N GLU A 179 7.77 23.81 -3.53
CA GLU A 179 7.76 24.17 -2.11
C GLU A 179 7.53 25.66 -1.96
N GLU A 180 8.27 26.53 -2.64
CA GLU A 180 8.08 27.99 -2.69
C GLU A 180 6.70 28.40 -3.21
N ASN A 181 6.15 27.71 -4.22
CA ASN A 181 4.75 27.91 -4.64
C ASN A 181 3.74 27.30 -3.66
N ARG A 182 4.16 26.31 -2.85
CA ARG A 182 3.41 25.78 -1.72
C ARG A 182 3.57 26.67 -0.48
N ASP A 183 4.63 27.50 -0.41
CA ASP A 183 4.99 28.42 0.67
C ASP A 183 4.44 29.83 0.41
N GLN A 184 4.12 30.16 -0.84
CA GLN A 184 3.09 31.19 -1.12
C GLN A 184 1.70 30.79 -0.59
N PHE A 185 1.56 29.55 -0.12
CA PHE A 185 0.47 29.05 0.72
C PHE A 185 1.03 28.31 1.97
N SER A 186 2.17 28.74 2.55
CA SER A 186 2.60 28.19 3.84
C SER A 186 1.73 28.77 4.94
N ASP A 187 0.84 27.93 5.42
CA ASP A 187 0.40 27.97 6.80
C ASP A 187 1.59 27.54 7.67
N ASP A 188 2.14 28.46 8.46
CA ASP A 188 3.28 28.28 9.40
C ASP A 188 2.90 27.40 10.62
N SER A 189 2.01 26.44 10.42
CA SER A 189 1.42 25.63 11.47
C SER A 189 1.25 24.19 10.97
N ARG A 190 2.34 23.42 10.96
CA ARG A 190 2.24 21.97 11.21
C ARG A 190 3.47 21.53 12.02
N ASP A 191 3.41 21.14 13.30
CA ASP A 191 2.32 20.56 14.11
C ASP A 191 1.39 19.68 13.30
N PHE A 192 1.88 18.45 13.07
CA PHE A 192 1.29 17.39 12.28
C PHE A 192 -0.24 17.40 12.27
N ALA A 193 -0.82 18.03 11.24
CA ALA A 193 -2.25 17.90 10.96
C ALA A 193 -2.53 16.45 10.60
N ILE A 194 -3.16 15.75 11.53
CA ILE A 194 -3.63 14.38 11.38
C ILE A 194 -4.58 14.34 10.18
N PRO A 195 -4.47 13.34 9.29
CA PRO A 195 -5.36 13.21 8.15
C PRO A 195 -6.83 13.19 8.59
N ALA A 196 -7.72 13.84 7.83
CA ALA A 196 -9.16 13.89 8.11
C ALA A 196 -9.79 12.48 8.16
N ASP A 197 -9.13 11.53 7.50
CA ASP A 197 -9.33 10.10 7.57
C ASP A 197 -8.36 9.49 8.58
N SER A 198 -8.69 9.66 9.85
CA SER A 198 -7.95 9.06 10.95
C SER A 198 -8.20 7.54 11.02
N TYR A 199 -7.81 6.80 9.97
CA TYR A 199 -7.86 5.33 9.84
C TYR A 199 -9.18 4.66 10.29
N ASP A 200 -10.31 5.39 10.24
CA ASP A 200 -11.58 4.95 10.84
C ASP A 200 -11.41 4.46 12.29
N LEU A 201 -10.51 5.13 13.03
CA LEU A 201 -10.23 4.85 14.43
C LEU A 201 -11.25 5.58 15.28
N ASP A 202 -12.10 4.77 15.90
CA ASP A 202 -13.06 5.23 16.87
C ASP A 202 -12.40 5.31 18.26
N VAL A 203 -12.64 6.43 18.94
CA VAL A 203 -12.24 6.72 20.31
C VAL A 203 -13.46 6.64 21.21
N ASP A 204 -13.40 5.79 22.23
CA ASP A 204 -14.51 5.66 23.17
C ASP A 204 -14.35 6.58 24.37
N LYS A 205 -15.29 7.51 24.56
CA LYS A 205 -15.47 8.28 25.80
C LYS A 205 -16.33 7.46 26.77
N ILE A 206 -15.81 7.21 27.96
CA ILE A 206 -16.52 6.57 29.06
C ILE A 206 -16.67 7.60 30.18
N THR A 207 -17.90 7.88 30.59
CA THR A 207 -18.21 8.82 31.68
C THR A 207 -18.79 8.04 32.85
N LEU A 208 -18.14 8.10 34.00
CA LEU A 208 -18.60 7.50 35.25
C LEU A 208 -19.26 8.59 36.11
N ARG A 209 -20.47 8.33 36.61
CA ARG A 209 -21.23 9.27 37.44
C ARG A 209 -21.35 8.76 38.88
N ARG A 210 -21.19 9.67 39.85
CA ARG A 210 -21.55 9.39 41.24
C ARG A 210 -23.07 9.34 41.36
N SER A 211 -23.56 8.31 42.04
CA SER A 211 -24.99 8.15 42.30
C SER A 211 -25.48 8.97 43.50
N ASP A 212 -24.58 9.34 44.44
CA ASP A 212 -24.91 10.13 45.63
C ASP A 212 -23.82 11.19 45.92
N PRO A 213 -24.16 12.50 45.89
CA PRO A 213 -23.21 13.59 46.15
C PRO A 213 -22.56 13.55 47.54
N SER A 214 -23.19 12.88 48.52
CA SER A 214 -22.68 12.77 49.89
C SER A 214 -21.58 11.72 50.06
N ARG A 215 -21.47 10.76 49.13
CA ARG A 215 -20.52 9.63 49.22
C ARG A 215 -19.37 9.78 48.24
N THR A 216 -18.17 10.02 48.74
CA THR A 216 -16.98 10.37 47.94
C THR A 216 -16.42 9.24 47.08
N SER A 217 -16.79 7.98 47.30
CA SER A 217 -16.08 6.82 46.74
C SER A 217 -16.87 5.95 45.75
N SER A 218 -18.14 6.25 45.45
CA SER A 218 -19.00 5.33 44.68
C SER A 218 -19.46 5.94 43.35
N TYR A 219 -18.89 5.44 42.25
CA TYR A 219 -19.32 5.72 40.87
C TYR A 219 -19.98 4.45 40.33
N MET A 220 -21.30 4.44 40.28
CA MET A 220 -22.08 3.23 39.91
C MET A 220 -22.80 3.37 38.57
N GLY A 221 -22.89 4.58 38.01
CA GLY A 221 -23.43 4.82 36.68
C GLY A 221 -22.31 5.01 35.67
N TYR A 222 -22.47 4.47 34.47
CA TYR A 222 -21.56 4.76 33.35
C TYR A 222 -22.33 4.99 32.05
N ASP A 223 -21.82 5.93 31.26
CA ASP A 223 -22.26 6.22 29.89
C ASP A 223 -21.07 6.05 28.95
N ARG A 224 -21.31 5.53 27.74
CA ARG A 224 -20.30 5.40 26.69
C ARG A 224 -20.75 6.12 25.42
N THR A 225 -19.84 6.86 24.82
CA THR A 225 -20.04 7.58 23.57
C THR A 225 -18.81 7.42 22.70
N THR A 226 -19.00 7.15 21.42
CA THR A 226 -17.90 6.91 20.48
C THR A 226 -17.72 8.15 19.62
N TYR A 227 -16.47 8.56 19.42
CA TYR A 227 -16.06 9.69 18.62
C TYR A 227 -15.06 9.24 17.58
N THR A 228 -15.03 9.88 16.44
CA THR A 228 -13.95 9.70 15.48
C THR A 228 -12.67 10.34 16.02
N LEU A 229 -11.50 9.77 15.69
CA LEU A 229 -10.22 10.31 16.12
C LEU A 229 -9.98 11.75 15.62
N SER A 230 -10.58 12.16 14.49
CA SER A 230 -10.58 13.55 14.02
C SER A 230 -11.39 14.50 14.90
N GLU A 231 -12.55 14.08 15.41
CA GLU A 231 -13.37 14.91 16.33
C GLU A 231 -12.64 15.17 17.66
N VAL A 232 -11.78 14.23 18.07
CA VAL A 232 -11.00 14.28 19.30
C VAL A 232 -9.69 15.09 19.14
N LEU A 233 -9.07 15.06 17.95
CA LEU A 233 -7.74 15.62 17.72
C LEU A 233 -7.68 16.88 16.86
N ALA A 234 -8.75 17.25 16.14
CA ALA A 234 -8.80 18.54 15.46
C ALA A 234 -9.07 19.68 16.46
N ASP A 235 -8.36 20.79 16.31
CA ASP A 235 -8.55 22.00 17.13
C ASP A 235 -9.75 22.82 16.66
N GLY A 236 -10.71 23.07 17.56
CA GLY A 236 -11.79 24.05 17.34
C GLY A 236 -13.00 23.81 18.24
N GLU A 237 -13.14 24.61 19.31
CA GLU A 237 -14.27 24.86 20.24
C GLU A 237 -15.20 23.72 20.74
N HIS A 238 -15.34 22.60 20.03
CA HIS A 238 -16.25 21.48 20.30
C HIS A 238 -15.47 20.17 20.52
N ASN A 239 -14.18 20.26 20.86
CA ASN A 239 -13.36 19.09 21.14
C ASN A 239 -13.82 18.42 22.46
N PRO A 240 -14.23 17.13 22.46
CA PRO A 240 -14.71 16.44 23.65
C PRO A 240 -13.66 16.32 24.76
N LEU A 241 -12.36 16.41 24.44
CA LEU A 241 -11.27 16.47 25.42
C LEU A 241 -11.27 17.79 26.21
N SER A 242 -11.69 18.88 25.58
CA SER A 242 -11.63 20.24 26.11
C SER A 242 -12.89 20.68 26.85
N GLU A 243 -13.99 19.93 26.72
CA GLU A 243 -15.24 20.21 27.46
C GLU A 243 -15.02 20.13 28.98
N PRO A 244 -15.61 21.03 29.80
CA PRO A 244 -15.52 20.95 31.26
C PRO A 244 -16.21 19.70 31.80
N CYS A 245 -15.60 19.05 32.80
CA CYS A 245 -16.16 17.86 33.44
C CYS A 245 -17.22 18.25 34.50
N GLU A 246 -18.40 17.61 34.45
CA GLU A 246 -19.47 17.86 35.43
C GLU A 246 -19.02 17.48 36.85
N PRO A 247 -19.39 18.24 37.90
CA PRO A 247 -19.03 17.90 39.28
C PRO A 247 -19.53 16.51 39.68
N GLY A 248 -18.65 15.69 40.25
CA GLY A 248 -18.98 14.33 40.68
C GLY A 248 -19.00 13.29 39.55
N THR A 249 -18.38 13.59 38.41
CA THR A 249 -18.19 12.65 37.29
C THR A 249 -16.69 12.43 37.00
N ILE A 250 -16.35 11.28 36.44
CA ILE A 250 -15.01 10.96 35.92
C ILE A 250 -15.15 10.65 34.43
N ARG A 251 -14.30 11.23 33.59
CA ARG A 251 -14.28 11.03 32.14
C ARG A 251 -12.97 10.37 31.71
N TYR A 252 -13.08 9.31 30.91
CA TYR A 252 -11.96 8.56 30.35
C TYR A 252 -12.12 8.40 28.83
N PHE A 253 -11.02 8.43 28.07
CA PHE A 253 -11.00 8.22 26.62
C PHE A 253 -10.10 7.03 26.28
N HIS A 254 -10.61 6.07 25.51
CA HIS A 254 -9.87 4.89 25.07
C HIS A 254 -9.53 4.98 23.59
N PHE A 255 -8.24 4.93 23.26
CA PHE A 255 -7.73 4.92 21.89
C PHE A 255 -7.26 3.49 21.55
N PRO A 256 -7.78 2.85 20.49
CA PRO A 256 -7.39 1.49 20.14
C PRO A 256 -5.96 1.45 19.57
N SER A 257 -5.03 0.86 20.31
CA SER A 257 -3.61 0.74 19.92
C SER A 257 -3.36 -0.43 18.95
N ASN A 258 -3.87 -0.42 17.71
CA ASN A 258 -3.59 -1.52 16.78
C ASN A 258 -3.19 -1.11 15.35
N ASN A 259 -2.09 -1.73 14.91
CA ASN A 259 -1.46 -1.72 13.58
C ASN A 259 -0.67 -0.47 13.14
N MET A 260 0.08 0.15 14.07
CA MET A 260 1.30 0.85 13.69
C MET A 260 2.34 -0.16 13.14
N HIS A 261 2.29 -0.47 11.84
CA HIS A 261 3.48 -0.90 11.11
C HIS A 261 4.35 0.34 10.84
N TRP A 262 4.93 0.88 11.91
CA TRP A 262 5.99 1.88 11.84
C TRP A 262 7.12 1.39 12.74
N ILE A 263 8.03 0.61 12.17
CA ILE A 263 9.41 0.53 12.63
C ILE A 263 10.26 0.82 11.40
N GLU A 264 10.84 2.02 11.43
CA GLU A 264 11.97 2.64 10.72
C GLU A 264 12.42 2.07 9.36
#